data_AF-A0AAQ1HMK2-F1
#
_entry.id   AF-A0AAQ1HMK2-F1
#
_cell.length_a   1.000
_cell.length_b   1.000
_cell.length_c   1.000
_cell.angle_alpha   90.00
_cell.angle_beta   90.00
_cell.angle_gamma   90.00
#
_symmetry.space_group_name_H-M   'P 1'
#
loop_
_entity.id
_entity.type
_entity.pdbx_description
1 polymer ?
#
loop_
_entity_poly.entity_id
_entity_poly.type
_entity_poly.pdbx_seq_one_letter_code
_entity_poly.pdbx_strand_id
1 'polypeptide(L)' 'MAYTKEQLAQVEQAIVDLARGERVVEVRFGPNESTRYAAAELPQLLELRDRMKAELVAAGSGRRIRGYRLNHSRGY' A
#
# COMPACT_ATOMS: atom_id res chain seq x y z
N MET A 1 10.19 -6.93 -2.60
CA MET A 1 10.48 -5.81 -1.67
C MET A 1 9.28 -5.64 -0.75
N ALA A 2 9.48 -5.43 0.55
CA ALA A 2 8.40 -5.03 1.44
C ALA A 2 8.25 -3.51 1.39
N TYR A 3 7.07 -3.00 1.07
CA TYR A 3 6.79 -1.57 1.12
C TYR A 3 6.90 -1.07 2.57
N THR A 4 7.46 0.12 2.78
CA THR A 4 7.60 0.73 4.12
C THR A 4 6.58 1.85 4.33
N LYS A 5 6.32 2.19 5.60
CA LYS A 5 5.42 3.31 5.94
C LYS A 5 5.93 4.66 5.39
N GLU A 6 7.24 4.83 5.28
CA GLU A 6 7.86 6.02 4.71
C GLU A 6 7.56 6.15 3.21
N GLN A 7 7.55 5.03 2.47
CA GLN A 7 7.18 5.03 1.05
C GLN A 7 5.70 5.37 0.87
N LEU A 8 4.82 4.86 1.74
CA LEU A 8 3.41 5.22 1.72
C LEU A 8 3.22 6.73 1.93
N ALA A 9 3.93 7.31 2.91
CA ALA A 9 3.89 8.74 3.17
C ALA A 9 4.39 9.58 1.97
N GLN A 10 5.44 9.12 1.26
CA GLN A 10 5.89 9.77 0.03
C GLN A 10 4.83 9.74 -1.07
N VAL A 11 4.15 8.60 -1.25
CA VAL A 11 3.05 8.47 -2.23
C VAL A 11 1.88 9.39 -1.85
N GLU A 12 1.52 9.47 -0.57
CA GLU A 12 0.46 10.36 -0.10
C GLU A 12 0.81 11.84 -0.34
N GLN A 13 2.05 12.25 -0.06
CA GLN A 13 2.52 13.60 -0.33
C GLN A 13 2.50 13.91 -1.83
N ALA A 14 2.97 12.98 -2.66
CA ALA A 14 2.95 13.09 -4.12
C ALA A 14 1.53 13.26 -4.68
N ILE A 15 0.53 12.55 -4.13
CA ILE A 15 -0.88 12.71 -4.51
C ILE A 15 -1.38 14.11 -4.13
N VAL A 16 -1.01 14.62 -2.96
CA VAL A 16 -1.41 15.97 -2.50
C VAL A 16 -0.79 17.05 -3.39
N ASP A 17 0.49 16.92 -3.77
CA ASP A 17 1.16 17.86 -4.66
C ASP A 17 0.56 17.84 -6.07
N LEU A 18 0.30 16.66 -6.64
CA LEU A 18 -0.42 16.56 -7.91
C LEU A 18 -1.83 17.16 -7.84
N ALA A 19 -2.55 16.96 -6.73
CA ALA A 19 -3.87 17.55 -6.51
C ALA A 19 -3.83 19.08 -6.33
N ARG A 20 -2.71 19.64 -5.85
CA ARG A 20 -2.48 21.10 -5.76
C ARG A 20 -2.19 21.75 -7.11
N GLY A 21 -1.96 20.95 -8.16
CA GLY A 21 -1.66 21.43 -9.51
C GLY A 21 -0.22 21.18 -9.95
N GLU A 22 0.54 20.40 -9.18
CA GLU A 22 1.85 19.94 -9.61
C GLU A 22 1.70 18.96 -10.78
N ARG A 23 2.53 19.11 -11.83
CA ARG A 23 2.34 18.34 -13.07
C ARG A 23 3.03 16.99 -13.05
N VAL A 24 4.14 16.88 -12.32
CA VAL A 24 4.99 15.69 -12.24
C VAL A 24 5.60 15.62 -10.84
N VAL A 25 5.50 14.46 -10.20
CA VAL A 25 6.09 14.18 -8.89
C VAL A 25 6.98 12.95 -8.99
N GLU A 26 8.13 12.98 -8.33
CA GLU A 26 9.05 11.85 -8.27
C GLU A 26 8.89 11.12 -6.93
N VAL A 27 8.52 9.84 -6.98
CA VAL A 27 8.39 8.99 -5.79
C VAL A 27 9.56 8.02 -5.75
N ARG A 28 10.24 7.91 -4.60
CA ARG A 28 11.43 7.07 -4.45
C ARG A 28 11.08 5.81 -3.65
N PHE A 29 11.02 4.67 -4.34
CA PHE A 29 10.71 3.37 -3.75
C PHE A 29 11.94 2.65 -3.18
N GLY A 30 13.16 3.11 -3.48
CA GLY A 30 14.37 2.50 -2.95
C GLY A 30 15.65 3.31 -3.20
N PRO A 31 16.82 2.76 -2.83
CA PRO A 31 18.09 3.45 -2.99
C PRO A 31 18.38 3.86 -4.44
N ASN A 32 17.93 3.07 -5.43
CA ASN A 32 18.10 3.34 -6.87
C ASN A 32 16.79 3.25 -7.67
N GLU A 33 15.63 3.18 -7.01
CA GLU A 33 14.34 3.08 -7.70
C GLU A 33 13.52 4.33 -7.43
N SER A 34 13.43 5.21 -8.43
CA SER A 34 12.52 6.35 -8.45
C SER A 34 11.62 6.25 -9.67
N THR A 35 10.34 6.55 -9.48
CA THR A 35 9.36 6.60 -10.55
C THR A 35 8.76 7.99 -10.58
N ARG A 36 8.73 8.58 -11.76
CA ARG A 36 8.06 9.86 -11.99
C ARG A 36 6.64 9.59 -12.42
N TYR A 37 5.71 10.22 -11.73
CA TYR A 37 4.29 10.16 -12.02
C TYR A 37 3.81 11.52 -12.47
N ALA A 38 3.12 11.56 -13.60
CA ALA A 38 2.45 12.77 -14.06
C ALA A 38 1.05 12.90 -13.45
N ALA A 39 0.47 14.11 -13.51
CA ALA A 39 -0.92 14.34 -13.09
C ALA A 39 -1.94 13.44 -13.84
N ALA A 40 -1.63 12.98 -15.05
CA ALA A 40 -2.44 12.01 -15.79
C ALA A 40 -2.48 10.62 -15.11
N GLU A 41 -1.47 10.30 -14.30
CA GLU A 41 -1.30 9.02 -13.59
C GLU A 41 -1.77 9.09 -12.13
N LEU A 42 -2.42 10.20 -11.74
CA LEU A 42 -3.05 10.38 -10.42
C LEU A 42 -3.99 9.22 -10.04
N PRO A 43 -4.88 8.69 -10.92
CA PRO A 43 -5.67 7.50 -10.59
C PRO A 43 -4.80 6.26 -10.32
N GLN A 44 -3.70 6.07 -11.06
CA GLN A 44 -2.78 4.95 -10.85
C GLN A 44 -2.02 5.06 -9.52
N LEU A 45 -1.66 6.28 -9.10
CA LEU A 45 -1.07 6.55 -7.78
C LEU A 45 -2.04 6.22 -6.64
N LEU A 46 -3.33 6.52 -6.81
CA LEU A 46 -4.37 6.17 -5.82
C LEU A 46 -4.50 4.66 -5.66
N GLU A 47 -4.49 3.90 -6.77
CA GLU A 47 -4.49 2.44 -6.76
C GLU A 47 -3.21 1.87 -6.12
N LEU A 48 -2.05 2.45 -6.44
CA LEU A 48 -0.78 2.05 -5.85
C LEU A 48 -0.77 2.25 -4.32
N ARG A 49 -1.28 3.39 -3.84
CA ARG A 49 -1.44 3.67 -2.41
C ARG A 49 -2.33 2.62 -1.74
N ASP A 50 -3.47 2.30 -2.35
CA ASP A 50 -4.41 1.32 -1.79
C ASP A 50 -3.78 -0.08 -1.70
N ARG A 51 -3.08 -0.48 -2.77
CA ARG A 51 -2.33 -1.73 -2.82
C ARG A 51 -1.21 -1.78 -1.78
N MET A 52 -0.38 -0.75 -1.68
CA MET A 52 0.69 -0.67 -0.67
C MET A 52 0.11 -0.77 0.74
N LYS A 53 -1.02 -0.11 1.01
CA LYS A 53 -1.69 -0.16 2.31
C LYS A 53 -2.23 -1.56 2.59
N ALA A 54 -2.85 -2.21 1.61
CA ALA A 54 -3.32 -3.58 1.72
C ALA A 54 -2.17 -4.55 1.99
N GLU A 55 -1.03 -4.41 1.29
CA GLU A 55 0.17 -5.23 1.50
C GLU A 55 0.81 -4.98 2.87
N LEU A 56 0.89 -3.72 3.33
CA LEU A 56 1.35 -3.37 4.68
C LEU A 56 0.47 -3.98 5.78
N VAL A 57 -0.85 -3.94 5.60
CA VAL A 57 -1.81 -4.57 6.52
C VAL A 57 -1.68 -6.10 6.49
N ALA A 58 -1.54 -6.70 5.30
CA ALA A 58 -1.34 -8.13 5.14
C ALA A 58 -0.02 -8.61 5.75
N ALA A 59 1.07 -7.86 5.53
CA ALA A 59 2.38 -8.13 6.12
C ALA A 59 2.37 -8.03 7.65
N GLY A 60 1.59 -7.08 8.21
CA GLY A 60 1.33 -7.00 9.65
C GLY A 60 0.38 -8.07 10.18
N SER A 61 -0.51 -8.61 9.34
CA SER A 61 -1.54 -9.58 9.72
C SER A 61 -1.10 -11.04 9.60
N GLY A 62 0.20 -11.31 9.43
CA GLY A 62 0.79 -12.65 9.32
C GLY A 62 0.59 -13.63 10.49
N ARG A 63 -0.28 -13.35 11.47
CA ARG A 63 -0.67 -14.33 12.50
C ARG A 63 -2.05 -14.02 13.07
N ARG A 64 -3.09 -14.59 12.45
CA ARG A 64 -4.25 -15.24 13.09
C ARG A 64 -5.33 -15.48 12.03
N ILE A 65 -5.06 -16.36 11.08
CA ILE A 65 -6.12 -17.30 10.70
C ILE A 65 -6.27 -18.21 11.92
N ARG A 66 -6.99 -17.72 12.94
CA ARG A 66 -7.54 -18.60 13.98
C ARG A 66 -8.49 -19.49 13.23
N GLY A 67 -8.03 -20.69 12.91
CA GLY A 67 -8.88 -21.73 12.38
C GLY A 67 -10.09 -21.84 13.30
N TYR A 68 -11.23 -21.35 12.80
CA TYR A 68 -12.53 -21.77 13.27
C TYR A 68 -12.68 -23.24 12.87
N ARG A 69 -11.94 -24.14 13.54
CA ARG A 69 -12.30 -25.55 13.58
C ARG A 69 -13.25 -25.68 14.76
N LEU A 70 -14.51 -25.48 14.45
CA LEU A 70 -15.66 -25.73 15.30
C LEU A 70 -15.46 -27.09 16.00
N ASN A 71 -15.53 -27.07 17.33
CA ASN A 71 -15.68 -28.26 18.17
C ASN A 71 -16.81 -29.11 17.60
N HIS A 72 -16.49 -30.29 17.07
CA HIS A 72 -17.49 -31.32 16.85
C HIS A 72 -17.64 -32.07 18.18
N SER A 73 -18.63 -31.67 18.96
CA SER A 73 -19.05 -32.36 20.17
C SER A 73 -19.57 -33.75 19.81
N ARG A 74 -18.83 -34.74 20.30
CA ARG A 74 -19.23 -36.06 20.80
C ARG A 74 -20.74 -36.35 20.82
N GLY A 75 -21.12 -37.45 20.19
CA GLY A 75 -22.38 -38.14 20.42
C GLY A 75 -22.38 -39.51 19.72
N TYR A 76 -22.23 -40.58 20.50
CA TYR A 76 -22.96 -41.86 20.51
C TYR A 76 -22.27 -42.82 21.48
#